data_AF-A0A7J4M8U9-F1
#
_entry.id   AF-A0A7J4M8U9-F1
#
_cell.length_a   1.000
_cell.length_b   1.000
_cell.length_c   1.000
_cell.angle_alpha   90.00
_cell.angle_beta   90.00
_cell.angle_gamma   90.00
#
_symmetry.space_group_name_H-M   'P 1'
#
loop_
_entity.id
_entity.type
_entity.pdbx_description
1 polymer ?
#
loop_
_entity_poly.entity_id
_entity_poly.type
_entity_poly.pdbx_seq_one_letter_code
_entity_poly.pdbx_strand_id
1 'polypeptide(L)'
;MDGDHPPPTMAFTDRRWTIMAALLGSNTAVMLVHGLQQEMNPSVTREFALTLIAVTLPFQAVYFMIHTYADSFATHLAPAERRTLERLSTVCQIIAYASLLGLAILWSNISLYVGGGFLFASFCALLMVRMAMREARSSEAAHSR
;
A
#
# COMPACT_ATOMS: atom_id res chain seq x y z
N MET A 1 -15.75 -31.90 18.84
CA MET A 1 -15.09 -31.75 17.53
C MET A 1 -15.33 -30.32 17.12
N ASP A 2 -14.71 -29.41 17.83
CA ASP A 2 -14.85 -27.98 17.59
C ASP A 2 -13.82 -27.62 16.53
N GLY A 3 -14.33 -27.23 15.38
CA GLY A 3 -13.55 -26.81 14.23
C GLY A 3 -12.64 -25.66 14.64
N ASP A 4 -11.34 -25.91 14.51
CA ASP A 4 -10.26 -24.93 14.59
C ASP A 4 -10.51 -23.83 13.56
N HIS A 5 -11.27 -22.82 13.95
CA HIS A 5 -11.41 -21.60 13.18
C HIS A 5 -10.15 -20.78 13.45
N PRO A 6 -9.25 -20.60 12.48
CA PRO A 6 -8.06 -19.79 12.70
C PRO A 6 -8.51 -18.38 13.12
N PRO A 7 -7.79 -17.73 14.07
CA PRO A 7 -8.18 -16.42 14.57
C PRO A 7 -8.29 -15.41 13.41
N PRO A 8 -9.26 -14.47 13.46
CA PRO A 8 -9.62 -13.56 12.37
C PRO A 8 -8.50 -12.59 11.93
N THR A 9 -7.32 -12.68 12.53
CA THR A 9 -6.14 -11.87 12.21
C THR A 9 -5.44 -12.25 10.90
N MET A 10 -5.54 -13.50 10.43
CA MET A 10 -4.85 -13.92 9.19
C MET A 10 -5.44 -13.24 7.94
N ALA A 11 -6.77 -13.19 7.80
CA ALA A 11 -7.42 -12.70 6.58
C ALA A 11 -7.16 -11.21 6.25
N PHE A 12 -6.91 -10.37 7.26
CA PHE A 12 -6.57 -8.95 7.04
C PHE A 12 -5.12 -8.73 6.63
N THR A 13 -4.21 -9.60 7.08
CA THR A 13 -2.80 -9.55 6.72
C THR A 13 -2.59 -9.96 5.26
N ASP A 14 -3.25 -11.04 4.81
CA ASP A 14 -3.16 -11.53 3.43
C ASP A 14 -3.64 -10.47 2.42
N ARG A 15 -4.74 -9.78 2.73
CA ARG A 15 -5.27 -8.70 1.87
C ARG A 15 -4.30 -7.52 1.76
N ARG A 16 -3.59 -7.18 2.84
CA ARG A 16 -2.57 -6.09 2.81
C ARG A 16 -1.36 -6.48 1.98
N TRP A 17 -0.94 -7.74 2.06
CA TRP A 17 0.16 -8.28 1.26
C TRP A 17 -0.13 -8.20 -0.24
N THR A 18 -1.32 -8.64 -0.68
CA THR A 18 -1.71 -8.58 -2.10
C THR A 18 -1.73 -7.14 -2.63
N ILE A 19 -2.22 -6.18 -1.84
CA ILE A 19 -2.23 -4.76 -2.23
C ILE A 19 -0.80 -4.23 -2.43
N MET A 20 0.12 -4.58 -1.53
CA MET A 20 1.51 -4.12 -1.60
C MET A 20 2.28 -4.75 -2.76
N ALA A 21 2.03 -6.03 -3.05
CA ALA A 21 2.58 -6.70 -4.22
C ALA A 21 2.08 -6.06 -5.53
N ALA A 22 0.79 -5.76 -5.62
CA ALA A 22 0.21 -5.05 -6.76
C ALA A 22 0.78 -3.63 -6.92
N LEU A 23 1.00 -2.92 -5.81
CA LEU A 23 1.61 -1.59 -5.80
C LEU A 23 3.07 -1.63 -6.29
N LEU A 24 3.86 -2.59 -5.81
CA LEU A 24 5.26 -2.78 -6.24
C LEU A 24 5.35 -3.12 -7.72
N GLY A 25 4.49 -4.03 -8.21
CA GLY A 25 4.41 -4.35 -9.63
C GLY A 25 4.02 -3.15 -10.49
N SER A 26 3.02 -2.38 -10.05
CA SER A 26 2.55 -1.18 -10.76
C SER A 26 3.63 -0.10 -10.82
N ASN A 27 4.29 0.19 -9.69
CA ASN A 27 5.36 1.19 -9.63
C ASN A 27 6.56 0.80 -10.49
N THR A 28 6.91 -0.49 -10.52
CA THR A 28 8.00 -1.01 -11.37
C THR A 28 7.66 -0.87 -12.85
N ALA A 29 6.43 -1.24 -13.25
CA ALA A 29 5.97 -1.08 -14.63
C ALA A 29 5.93 0.39 -15.06
N VAL A 30 5.41 1.27 -14.20
CA VAL A 30 5.40 2.73 -14.43
C VAL A 30 6.82 3.26 -14.59
N MET A 31 7.75 2.85 -13.72
CA MET A 31 9.14 3.30 -13.80
C MET A 31 9.83 2.84 -15.09
N LEU A 32 9.53 1.63 -15.55
CA LEU A 32 10.09 1.10 -16.80
C LEU A 32 9.53 1.83 -18.02
N VAL A 33 8.20 1.98 -18.12
CA VAL A 33 7.55 2.64 -19.27
C VAL A 33 7.91 4.12 -19.32
N HIS A 34 7.80 4.83 -18.20
CA HIS A 34 8.07 6.26 -18.15
C HIS A 34 9.56 6.59 -18.10
N GLY A 35 10.41 5.68 -17.64
CA GLY A 35 11.87 5.78 -17.77
C GLY A 35 12.30 5.79 -19.24
N LEU A 36 11.79 4.85 -20.04
CA LEU A 36 12.04 4.85 -21.49
C LEU A 36 11.50 6.12 -22.17
N GLN A 37 10.30 6.58 -21.79
CA GLN A 37 9.77 7.83 -22.31
C GLN A 37 10.59 9.05 -21.88
N GLN A 38 11.20 9.03 -20.70
CA GLN A 38 12.05 10.11 -20.20
C GLN A 38 13.35 10.22 -21.01
N GLU A 39 13.95 9.09 -21.39
CA GLU A 39 15.13 9.08 -22.28
C GLU A 39 14.80 9.66 -23.66
N MET A 40 13.62 9.36 -24.20
CA MET A 40 13.19 9.87 -25.51
C MET A 40 12.73 11.34 -25.47
N ASN A 41 12.01 11.73 -24.41
CA ASN A 41 11.39 13.05 -24.26
C ASN A 41 11.50 13.51 -22.79
N PRO A 42 12.59 14.22 -22.44
CA PRO A 42 12.87 14.57 -21.05
C PRO A 42 11.89 15.62 -20.51
N SER A 43 11.38 15.37 -19.31
CA SER A 43 10.51 16.27 -18.55
C SER A 43 10.93 16.29 -17.08
N VAL A 44 11.18 17.48 -16.54
CA VAL A 44 11.61 17.65 -15.14
C VAL A 44 10.55 17.12 -14.16
N THR A 45 9.28 17.36 -14.44
CA THR A 45 8.18 16.86 -13.59
C THR A 45 8.11 15.34 -13.57
N ARG A 46 8.35 14.71 -14.73
CA ARG A 46 8.40 13.25 -14.85
C ARG A 46 9.58 12.68 -14.09
N GLU A 47 10.74 13.31 -14.20
CA GLU A 47 11.95 12.92 -13.46
C GLU A 47 11.70 12.92 -11.97
N PHE A 48 11.17 14.03 -11.43
CA PHE A 48 10.87 14.15 -10.01
C PHE A 48 9.88 13.08 -9.53
N ALA A 49 8.82 12.83 -10.31
CA ALA A 49 7.84 11.79 -10.00
C ALA A 49 8.47 10.38 -10.01
N LEU A 50 9.31 10.07 -11.00
CA LEU A 50 10.03 8.81 -11.11
C LEU A 50 11.04 8.63 -9.98
N THR A 51 11.78 9.66 -9.61
CA THR A 51 12.71 9.64 -8.47
C THR A 51 11.97 9.31 -7.17
N LEU A 52 10.81 9.93 -6.96
CA LEU A 52 10.00 9.66 -5.77
C LEU A 52 9.53 8.20 -5.72
N ILE A 53 9.06 7.67 -6.85
CA ILE A 53 8.71 6.24 -6.95
C ILE A 53 9.94 5.36 -6.69
N ALA A 54 11.09 5.66 -7.31
CA ALA A 54 12.31 4.87 -7.19
C ALA A 54 12.82 4.78 -5.74
N VAL A 55 12.77 5.89 -4.99
CA VAL A 55 13.19 5.92 -3.57
C VAL A 55 12.27 5.08 -2.68
N THR A 56 10.99 4.93 -3.05
CA THR A 56 10.01 4.16 -2.26
C THR A 56 10.02 2.65 -2.55
N LEU A 57 10.49 2.22 -3.72
CA LEU A 57 10.59 0.80 -4.10
C LEU A 57 11.38 -0.08 -3.12
N PRO A 58 12.57 0.30 -2.62
CA PRO A 58 13.29 -0.53 -1.65
C PRO A 58 12.48 -0.76 -0.37
N PHE A 59 11.67 0.21 0.07
CA PHE A 59 10.80 0.05 1.24
C PHE A 59 9.65 -0.93 0.97
N GLN A 60 9.11 -0.95 -0.25
CA GLN A 60 8.11 -1.93 -0.67
C GLN A 60 8.70 -3.35 -0.71
N ALA A 61 9.92 -3.50 -1.22
CA ALA A 61 10.64 -4.78 -1.23
C ALA A 61 10.97 -5.28 0.18
N VAL A 62 11.44 -4.40 1.07
CA VAL A 62 11.71 -4.76 2.47
C VAL A 62 10.42 -5.13 3.21
N TYR A 63 9.31 -4.40 3.00
CA TYR A 63 8.01 -4.79 3.55
C TYR A 63 7.62 -6.21 3.11
N PHE A 64 7.77 -6.51 1.81
CA PHE A 64 7.49 -7.83 1.27
C PHE A 64 8.38 -8.90 1.93
N MET A 65 9.69 -8.65 2.05
CA MET A 65 10.63 -9.57 2.67
C MET A 65 10.31 -9.83 4.16
N ILE A 66 9.99 -8.79 4.94
CA ILE A 66 9.59 -8.93 6.34
C ILE A 66 8.32 -9.78 6.45
N HIS A 67 7.34 -9.52 5.58
CA HIS A 67 6.09 -10.26 5.58
C HIS A 67 6.29 -11.74 5.23
N THR A 68 7.01 -12.02 4.14
CA THR A 68 7.32 -13.40 3.73
C THR A 68 8.12 -14.14 4.80
N TYR A 69 9.08 -13.47 5.45
CA TYR A 69 9.84 -14.06 6.54
C TYR A 69 8.95 -14.37 7.76
N ALA A 70 8.11 -13.41 8.18
CA ALA A 70 7.19 -13.60 9.30
C ALA A 70 6.18 -14.73 9.05
N ASP A 71 5.73 -14.89 7.81
CA ASP A 71 4.85 -15.98 7.38
C ASP A 71 5.59 -17.34 7.34
N SER A 72 6.77 -17.38 6.71
CA SER A 72 7.58 -18.60 6.56
C SER A 72 8.05 -19.18 7.89
N PHE A 73 8.23 -18.34 8.92
CA PHE A 73 8.71 -18.74 10.24
C PHE A 73 7.68 -18.50 11.35
N ALA A 74 6.39 -18.39 11.02
CA ALA A 74 5.32 -18.02 11.95
C ALA A 74 5.27 -18.87 13.24
N THR A 75 5.63 -20.16 13.17
CA THR A 75 5.69 -21.10 14.30
C THR A 75 6.96 -21.02 15.15
N HIS A 76 8.03 -20.42 14.62
CA HIS A 76 9.35 -20.36 15.27
C HIS A 76 9.70 -18.97 15.81
N LEU A 77 8.95 -17.93 15.45
CA LEU A 77 9.22 -16.56 15.90
C LEU A 77 8.77 -16.35 17.36
N ALA A 78 9.70 -15.85 18.18
CA ALA A 78 9.34 -15.39 19.51
C ALA A 78 8.37 -14.20 19.43
N PRO A 79 7.40 -14.08 20.36
CA PRO A 79 6.41 -13.00 20.34
C PRO A 79 7.01 -11.59 20.48
N ALA A 80 8.25 -11.47 20.99
CA ALA A 80 8.98 -10.21 21.06
C ALA A 80 9.57 -9.79 19.69
N GLU A 81 10.11 -10.74 18.92
CA GLU A 81 10.68 -10.48 17.59
C GLU A 81 9.58 -10.11 16.60
N ARG A 82 8.44 -10.81 16.66
CA ARG A 82 7.28 -10.52 15.81
C ARG A 82 6.80 -9.08 15.95
N ARG A 83 6.72 -8.54 17.18
CA ARG A 83 6.33 -7.13 17.41
C ARG A 83 7.32 -6.13 16.82
N THR A 84 8.62 -6.45 16.86
CA THR A 84 9.65 -5.60 16.26
C THR A 84 9.51 -5.58 14.74
N LEU A 85 9.29 -6.75 14.12
CA LEU A 85 9.04 -6.86 12.68
C LEU A 85 7.76 -6.13 12.26
N GLU A 86 6.67 -6.23 13.02
CA GLU A 86 5.41 -5.52 12.76
C GLU A 86 5.59 -3.99 12.81
N ARG A 87 6.38 -3.49 13.78
CA ARG A 87 6.70 -2.05 13.86
C ARG A 87 7.50 -1.59 12.65
N LEU A 88 8.54 -2.32 12.26
CA LEU A 88 9.32 -2.02 11.06
C LEU A 88 8.44 -2.06 9.80
N SER A 89 7.64 -3.10 9.65
CA SER A 89 6.71 -3.29 8.54
C SER A 89 5.74 -2.11 8.41
N THR A 90 5.19 -1.61 9.53
CA THR A 90 4.29 -0.46 9.52
C THR A 90 4.97 0.81 9.00
N VAL A 91 6.22 1.07 9.40
CA VAL A 91 6.99 2.22 8.90
C VAL A 91 7.27 2.08 7.40
N CYS A 92 7.72 0.90 6.96
CA CYS A 92 7.94 0.63 5.54
C CYS A 92 6.65 0.80 4.72
N GLN A 93 5.50 0.40 5.28
CA GLN A 93 4.21 0.54 4.62
C GLN A 93 3.80 2.00 4.42
N ILE A 94 4.04 2.87 5.41
CA ILE A 94 3.75 4.31 5.30
C ILE A 94 4.59 4.92 4.17
N ILE A 95 5.88 4.61 4.14
CA ILE A 95 6.81 5.11 3.09
C ILE A 95 6.42 4.54 1.73
N ALA A 96 6.06 3.27 1.66
CA ALA A 96 5.59 2.62 0.44
C ALA A 96 4.34 3.30 -0.15
N TYR A 97 3.35 3.67 0.68
CA TYR A 97 2.18 4.39 0.20
C TYR A 97 2.47 5.83 -0.22
N ALA A 98 3.57 6.44 0.22
CA ALA A 98 4.01 7.72 -0.31
C ALA A 98 4.31 7.67 -1.81
N SER A 99 4.59 6.48 -2.38
CA SER A 99 4.75 6.29 -3.84
C SER A 99 3.53 6.72 -4.65
N LEU A 100 2.32 6.67 -4.06
CA LEU A 100 1.08 7.10 -4.70
C LEU A 100 1.09 8.60 -5.01
N LEU A 101 1.84 9.41 -4.25
CA LEU A 101 2.03 10.83 -4.55
C LEU A 101 2.84 11.01 -5.85
N GLY A 102 3.88 10.20 -6.04
CA GLY A 102 4.69 10.21 -7.26
C GLY A 102 3.84 9.84 -8.47
N LEU A 103 2.99 8.82 -8.32
CA LEU A 103 2.06 8.41 -9.36
C LEU A 103 1.00 9.48 -9.68
N ALA A 104 0.49 10.18 -8.66
CA ALA A 104 -0.44 11.30 -8.85
C ALA A 104 0.20 12.48 -9.59
N ILE A 105 1.44 12.84 -9.24
CA ILE A 105 2.22 13.88 -9.93
C ILE A 105 2.48 13.47 -11.38
N LEU A 106 2.88 12.21 -11.60
CA LEU A 106 3.15 11.66 -12.92
C LEU A 106 1.91 11.71 -13.83
N TRP A 107 0.75 11.23 -13.35
CA TRP A 107 -0.48 11.27 -14.13
C TRP A 107 -0.97 12.69 -14.40
N SER A 108 -0.76 13.61 -13.46
CA SER A 108 -1.06 15.03 -13.67
C SER A 108 -0.19 15.66 -14.75
N ASN A 109 1.05 15.16 -14.94
CA ASN A 109 1.93 15.61 -16.03
C ASN A 109 1.49 15.11 -17.41
N ILE A 110 0.84 13.93 -17.49
CA ILE A 110 0.36 13.36 -18.75
C ILE A 110 -0.91 14.07 -19.22
N SER A 111 -1.90 14.22 -18.34
CA SER A 111 -3.14 14.91 -18.64
C SER A 111 -3.82 15.36 -17.36
N LEU A 112 -4.24 16.62 -17.33
CA LEU A 112 -4.95 17.21 -16.19
C LEU A 112 -6.23 16.43 -15.85
N TYR A 113 -6.92 15.88 -16.85
CA TYR A 113 -8.12 15.08 -16.65
C TYR A 113 -7.84 13.76 -15.93
N VAL A 114 -6.73 13.10 -16.26
CA VAL A 114 -6.34 11.82 -15.63
C VAL A 114 -5.93 12.05 -14.18
N GLY A 115 -5.08 13.06 -13.93
CA GLY A 115 -4.68 13.44 -12.57
C GLY A 115 -5.88 13.87 -11.71
N GLY A 116 -6.76 14.72 -12.25
CA GLY A 116 -7.98 15.16 -11.57
C GLY A 116 -8.94 14.00 -11.26
N GLY A 117 -9.14 13.10 -12.21
CA GLY A 117 -9.95 11.89 -12.02
C GLY A 117 -9.40 10.98 -10.92
N PHE A 118 -8.09 10.78 -10.87
CA PHE A 118 -7.43 9.99 -9.81
C PHE A 118 -7.65 10.60 -8.42
N LEU A 119 -7.45 11.91 -8.27
CA LEU A 119 -7.65 12.60 -7.00
C LEU A 119 -9.11 12.56 -6.55
N PHE A 120 -10.05 12.80 -7.47
CA PHE A 120 -11.48 12.73 -7.18
C PHE A 120 -11.90 11.31 -6.74
N ALA A 121 -11.48 10.28 -7.47
CA ALA A 121 -11.75 8.89 -7.12
C ALA A 121 -11.16 8.51 -5.76
N SER A 122 -9.92 8.93 -5.48
CA SER A 122 -9.26 8.70 -4.19
C SER A 122 -10.02 9.38 -3.04
N PHE A 123 -10.50 10.60 -3.25
CA PHE A 123 -11.31 11.31 -2.26
C PHE A 123 -12.64 10.59 -1.99
N CYS A 124 -13.37 10.18 -3.03
CA CYS A 124 -14.59 9.40 -2.89
C CYS A 124 -14.35 8.07 -2.16
N ALA A 125 -13.26 7.36 -2.46
CA ALA A 125 -12.89 6.13 -1.77
C ALA A 125 -12.65 6.35 -0.27
N LEU A 126 -11.93 7.42 0.09
CA LEU A 126 -11.71 7.78 1.50
C LEU A 126 -13.03 8.11 2.21
N LEU A 127 -13.95 8.82 1.56
CA LEU A 127 -15.27 9.09 2.12
C LEU A 127 -16.06 7.80 2.35
N MET A 128 -16.08 6.87 1.39
CA MET A 128 -16.75 5.58 1.56
C MET A 128 -16.21 4.79 2.75
N VAL A 129 -14.88 4.69 2.88
CA VAL A 129 -14.26 4.01 4.04
C VAL A 129 -14.66 4.71 5.35
N ARG A 130 -14.64 6.04 5.38
CA ARG A 130 -15.04 6.79 6.58
C ARG A 130 -16.51 6.58 6.94
N MET A 131 -17.41 6.53 5.95
CA MET A 131 -18.82 6.26 6.17
C MET A 131 -19.04 4.84 6.69
N ALA A 132 -18.46 3.83 6.04
CA ALA A 132 -18.55 2.43 6.45
C ALA A 132 -18.04 2.22 7.89
N MET A 133 -16.91 2.85 8.25
CA MET A 133 -16.34 2.75 9.61
C MET A 133 -17.15 3.51 10.67
N ARG A 134 -17.95 4.51 10.28
CA ARG A 134 -18.89 5.18 11.19
C ARG A 134 -20.10 4.29 11.43
N GLU A 135 -20.64 3.68 10.37
CA GLU A 135 -21.78 2.78 10.43
C GLU A 135 -21.49 1.51 11.24
N ALA A 136 -20.31 0.89 11.04
CA ALA A 136 -19.87 -0.25 11.84
C ALA A 136 -19.83 0.08 13.35
N ARG A 137 -19.28 1.24 13.72
CA ARG A 137 -19.21 1.70 15.11
C ARG A 137 -20.58 1.97 15.72
N SER A 138 -21.52 2.52 14.94
CA SER A 138 -22.89 2.75 15.45
C SER A 138 -23.63 1.44 15.71
N SER A 139 -23.41 0.41 14.87
CA SER A 139 -24.02 -0.91 15.06
C SER A 139 -23.48 -1.64 16.29
N GLU A 140 -22.18 -1.56 16.56
CA GLU A 140 -21.58 -2.11 17.79
C GLU A 140 -22.12 -1.42 19.06
N ALA A 141 -22.27 -0.10 19.04
CA ALA A 141 -22.81 0.65 20.17
C ALA A 141 -24.30 0.34 20.45
N ALA A 142 -25.06 -0.06 19.43
CA ALA A 142 -26.45 -0.47 19.57
C ALA A 142 -26.61 -1.91 20.13
N HIS A 143 -25.64 -2.79 19.87
CA HIS A 143 -25.66 -4.18 20.37
C HIS A 143 -25.14 -4.32 21.81
N SER A 144 -24.47 -3.30 22.35
CA SER A 144 -23.96 -3.25 23.73
C SER A 144 -24.91 -2.59 24.75
N ARG A 145 -26.16 -2.30 24.36
CA ARG A 145 -27.25 -1.83 25.25
C ARG A 145 -28.33 -2.89 25.34
#